data_AF-A0A8D8IJT6-F1
#
_entry.id   AF-A0A8D8IJT6-F1
#
_cell.length_a   1.000
_cell.length_b   1.000
_cell.length_c   1.000
_cell.angle_alpha   90.00
_cell.angle_beta   90.00
_cell.angle_gamma   90.00
#
_symmetry.space_group_name_H-M   'P 1'
#
loop_
_entity.id
_entity.type
_entity.pdbx_description
1 polymer ?
#
loop_
_entity_poly.entity_id
_entity_poly.type
_entity_poly.pdbx_seq_one_letter_code
_entity_poly.pdbx_strand_id
1 'polypeptide(L)'
;MPSTSVVNKDLLDERSKCTFDREEFTVWWVGGKDRLDEKRNREHFCMNQPEFGDKIPLHYLSHKELYEETIRKATTIFAKSKEMVQKKHGYNAGNFVKFLDVLTGDGFMHQANPLAVHFSMFVPGIMGHGNAEQQERWLDRALNCKILGTYVQTELGHGTFLRGLETTATFDEETDEIVINSPRLSA
;
A
#
# COMPACT_ATOMS: atom_id res chain seq x y z
N MET A 1 -19.79 21.01 8.10
CA MET A 1 -19.69 22.12 9.08
C MET A 1 -18.39 21.92 9.85
N PRO A 2 -17.57 22.95 10.11
CA PRO A 2 -16.42 22.77 10.98
C PRO A 2 -16.98 22.56 12.40
N SER A 3 -16.95 21.34 12.92
CA SER A 3 -17.20 21.16 14.35
C SER A 3 -16.07 21.89 15.06
N THR A 4 -16.37 22.96 15.79
CA THR A 4 -15.47 23.54 16.78
C THR A 4 -15.20 22.46 17.82
N SER A 5 -14.19 21.62 17.58
CA SER A 5 -13.83 20.55 18.50
C SER A 5 -13.26 21.22 19.74
N VAL A 6 -14.06 21.29 20.80
CA VAL A 6 -13.55 21.64 22.12
C VAL A 6 -12.51 20.59 22.46
N VAL A 7 -11.24 20.98 22.42
CA VAL A 7 -10.13 20.10 22.77
C VAL A 7 -10.19 19.86 24.28
N ASN A 8 -10.03 18.61 24.71
CA ASN A 8 -9.98 18.26 26.12
C ASN A 8 -8.93 19.13 26.85
N LYS A 9 -9.31 19.69 28.00
CA LYS A 9 -8.45 20.59 28.78
C LYS A 9 -7.11 19.95 29.15
N ASP A 10 -7.10 18.69 29.55
CA ASP A 10 -5.86 17.98 29.93
C ASP A 10 -4.90 17.91 28.74
N LEU A 11 -5.42 17.72 27.52
CA LEU A 11 -4.59 17.76 26.30
C LEU A 11 -4.05 19.16 26.00
N LEU A 12 -4.81 20.21 26.29
CA LEU A 12 -4.34 21.59 26.14
C LEU A 12 -3.23 21.89 27.15
N ASP A 13 -3.43 21.48 28.39
CA ASP A 13 -2.46 21.65 29.48
C ASP A 13 -1.15 20.92 29.13
N GLU A 14 -1.18 19.68 28.64
CA GLU A 14 0.03 18.99 28.19
C GLU A 14 0.68 19.62 26.95
N ARG A 15 -0.11 20.07 25.95
CA ARG A 15 0.42 20.76 24.77
C ARG A 15 1.10 22.08 25.12
N SER A 16 0.64 22.77 26.16
CA SER A 16 1.20 24.05 26.62
C SER A 16 2.60 23.93 27.23
N LYS A 17 2.96 22.74 27.72
CA LYS A 17 4.28 22.45 28.32
C LYS A 17 5.38 22.20 27.28
N CYS A 18 5.05 22.20 25.99
CA CYS A 18 6.01 21.94 24.92
C CYS A 18 7.09 23.04 24.86
N THR A 19 8.36 22.67 24.99
CA THR A 19 9.50 23.60 25.09
C THR A 19 10.24 23.80 23.78
N PHE A 20 9.72 23.32 22.66
CA PHE A 20 10.34 23.42 21.33
C PHE A 20 9.30 23.78 20.27
N ASP A 21 9.75 24.31 19.12
CA ASP A 21 8.86 24.58 18.00
C ASP A 21 8.44 23.25 17.33
N ARG A 22 7.13 22.97 17.42
CA ARG A 22 6.52 21.76 16.85
C ARG A 22 6.60 21.74 15.33
N GLU A 23 6.51 22.89 14.68
CA GLU A 23 6.61 23.00 13.22
C GLU A 23 8.04 22.70 12.78
N GLU A 24 9.03 23.28 13.48
CA GLU A 24 10.45 23.02 13.23
C GLU A 24 10.78 21.53 13.38
N PHE A 25 10.36 20.91 14.48
CA PHE A 25 10.56 19.47 14.70
C PHE A 25 9.86 18.64 13.60
N THR A 26 8.67 19.02 13.18
CA THR A 26 7.93 18.30 12.13
C THR A 26 8.63 18.40 10.79
N VAL A 27 9.15 19.59 10.43
CA VAL A 27 9.95 19.81 9.22
C VAL A 27 11.20 18.93 9.25
N TRP A 28 11.91 18.90 10.38
CA TRP A 28 13.07 18.03 10.56
C TRP A 28 12.70 16.54 10.44
N TRP A 29 11.66 16.09 11.14
CA TRP A 29 11.21 14.70 11.18
C TRP A 29 10.80 14.16 9.81
N VAL A 30 10.05 14.96 9.05
CA VAL A 30 9.59 14.59 7.70
C VAL A 30 10.71 14.75 6.65
N GLY A 31 11.83 15.39 7.02
CA GLY A 31 13.01 15.54 6.18
C GLY A 31 12.91 16.70 5.18
N GLY A 32 12.25 17.79 5.57
CA GLY A 32 12.21 19.04 4.81
C GLY A 32 10.81 19.64 4.64
N LYS A 33 10.78 20.95 4.35
CA LYS A 33 9.53 21.72 4.24
C LYS A 33 8.67 21.25 3.06
N ASP A 34 9.28 21.02 1.91
CA ASP A 34 8.58 20.55 0.71
C ASP A 34 7.88 19.21 0.92
N ARG A 35 8.53 18.28 1.62
CA ARG A 35 7.96 16.96 1.96
C ARG A 35 6.81 17.08 2.95
N LEU A 36 6.92 17.99 3.92
CA LEU A 36 5.84 18.27 4.87
C LEU A 36 4.63 18.88 4.16
N ASP A 37 4.83 19.82 3.26
CA ASP A 37 3.75 20.46 2.51
C ASP A 37 3.07 19.45 1.56
N GLU A 38 3.86 18.59 0.90
CA GLU A 38 3.32 17.47 0.10
C GLU A 38 2.49 16.50 0.96
N LYS A 39 3.00 16.10 2.12
CA LYS A 39 2.27 15.23 3.06
C LYS A 39 0.95 15.87 3.50
N ARG A 40 0.96 17.14 3.90
CA ARG A 40 -0.25 17.87 4.34
C ARG A 40 -1.28 17.99 3.22
N ASN A 41 -0.83 18.26 2.00
CA ASN A 41 -1.71 18.32 0.82
C ASN A 41 -2.41 16.98 0.58
N ARG A 42 -1.69 15.87 0.77
CA ARG A 42 -2.21 14.50 0.62
C ARG A 42 -3.18 14.14 1.73
N GLU A 43 -2.85 14.45 2.99
CA GLU A 43 -3.76 14.26 4.13
C GLU A 43 -5.05 15.05 3.94
N HIS A 44 -4.94 16.32 3.55
CA HIS A 44 -6.09 17.18 3.27
C HIS A 44 -6.96 16.61 2.13
N PHE A 45 -6.35 16.06 1.08
CA PHE A 45 -7.13 15.38 0.04
C PHE A 45 -7.91 14.19 0.61
N CYS A 46 -7.25 13.30 1.37
CA CYS A 46 -7.84 12.08 1.88
C CYS A 46 -8.94 12.35 2.91
N MET A 47 -8.72 13.29 3.83
CA MET A 47 -9.72 13.69 4.84
C MET A 47 -10.99 14.28 4.22
N ASN A 48 -10.89 14.86 3.02
CA ASN A 48 -12.01 15.41 2.28
C ASN A 48 -12.70 14.39 1.34
N GLN A 49 -12.36 13.09 1.42
CA GLN A 49 -13.09 12.03 0.73
C GLN A 49 -14.00 11.27 1.72
N PRO A 50 -15.30 11.57 1.80
CA PRO A 50 -16.23 10.85 2.68
C PRO A 50 -16.21 9.33 2.44
N GLU A 51 -15.91 8.88 1.22
CA GLU A 51 -15.89 7.48 0.83
C GLU A 51 -14.72 6.68 1.45
N PHE A 52 -13.69 7.37 1.97
CA PHE A 52 -12.55 6.74 2.65
C PHE A 52 -12.87 6.44 4.13
N GLY A 53 -13.87 7.11 4.69
CA GLY A 53 -14.30 6.90 6.07
C GLY A 53 -14.93 5.53 6.31
N ASP A 54 -14.84 5.06 7.55
CA ASP A 54 -15.60 3.91 8.04
C ASP A 54 -17.05 4.32 8.31
N LYS A 55 -18.01 3.60 7.72
CA LYS A 55 -19.45 3.83 7.98
C LYS A 55 -19.86 3.36 9.37
N ILE A 56 -19.23 2.28 9.83
CA ILE A 56 -19.45 1.62 11.12
C ILE A 56 -18.05 1.35 11.69
N PRO A 57 -17.83 1.52 13.00
CA PRO A 57 -16.56 1.15 13.60
C PRO A 57 -16.15 -0.29 13.25
N LEU A 58 -14.93 -0.47 12.73
CA LEU A 58 -14.47 -1.73 12.16
C LEU A 58 -14.55 -2.93 13.12
N HIS A 59 -14.46 -2.69 14.43
CA HIS A 59 -14.53 -3.73 15.45
C HIS A 59 -15.94 -4.30 15.67
N TYR A 60 -16.97 -3.71 15.06
CA TYR A 60 -18.34 -4.26 15.05
C TYR A 60 -18.61 -5.18 13.84
N LEU A 61 -17.70 -5.24 12.88
CA LEU A 61 -17.87 -6.05 11.68
C LEU A 61 -17.45 -7.51 11.94
N SER A 62 -18.18 -8.45 11.36
CA SER A 62 -17.72 -9.82 11.22
C SER A 62 -16.49 -9.91 10.31
N HIS A 63 -15.79 -11.05 10.33
CA HIS A 63 -14.63 -11.26 9.46
C HIS A 63 -14.95 -11.04 7.97
N LYS A 64 -16.11 -11.51 7.51
CA LYS A 64 -16.55 -11.34 6.12
C LYS A 64 -16.82 -9.87 5.79
N GLU A 65 -17.57 -9.18 6.64
CA GLU A 65 -17.90 -7.76 6.43
C GLU A 65 -16.64 -6.89 6.45
N LEU A 66 -15.68 -7.21 7.32
CA LEU A 66 -14.39 -6.55 7.35
C LEU A 66 -13.61 -6.77 6.05
N TYR A 67 -13.62 -7.99 5.51
CA TYR A 67 -12.99 -8.30 4.22
C TYR A 67 -13.65 -7.52 3.07
N GLU A 68 -14.98 -7.47 3.02
CA GLU A 68 -15.70 -6.70 2.00
C GLU A 68 -15.44 -5.19 2.14
N GLU A 69 -15.41 -4.66 3.35
CA GLU A 69 -15.13 -3.25 3.62
C GLU A 69 -13.69 -2.86 3.26
N THR A 70 -12.71 -3.71 3.55
CA THR A 70 -11.31 -3.47 3.17
C THR A 70 -11.11 -3.50 1.65
N ILE A 71 -11.79 -4.39 0.91
CA ILE A 71 -11.81 -4.38 -0.56
C ILE A 71 -12.45 -3.10 -1.08
N ARG A 72 -13.63 -2.74 -0.57
CA ARG A 72 -14.34 -1.51 -0.97
C ARG A 72 -13.44 -0.30 -0.79
N LYS A 73 -12.80 -0.16 0.38
CA LYS A 73 -11.90 0.96 0.68
C LYS A 73 -10.68 0.97 -0.23
N ALA A 74 -9.98 -0.16 -0.36
CA ALA A 74 -8.77 -0.25 -1.18
C ALA A 74 -9.05 0.11 -2.65
N THR A 75 -10.13 -0.41 -3.22
CA THR A 75 -10.54 -0.11 -4.61
C THR A 75 -10.98 1.34 -4.79
N THR A 76 -11.70 1.91 -3.82
CA THR A 76 -12.11 3.32 -3.83
C THR A 76 -10.91 4.26 -3.76
N ILE A 77 -9.99 4.01 -2.83
CA ILE A 77 -8.76 4.79 -2.65
C ILE A 77 -7.90 4.70 -3.91
N PHE A 78 -7.75 3.49 -4.48
CA PHE A 78 -7.01 3.28 -5.72
C PHE A 78 -7.60 4.11 -6.87
N ALA A 79 -8.91 4.04 -7.09
CA ALA A 79 -9.58 4.76 -8.18
C ALA A 79 -9.46 6.29 -8.05
N LYS A 80 -9.75 6.84 -6.85
CA LYS A 80 -9.67 8.29 -6.57
C LYS A 80 -8.26 8.81 -6.66
N SER A 81 -7.29 8.04 -6.17
CA SER A 81 -5.90 8.45 -6.19
C SER A 81 -5.34 8.40 -7.62
N LYS A 82 -5.83 7.48 -8.48
CA LYS A 82 -5.48 7.42 -9.90
C LYS A 82 -6.00 8.65 -10.65
N GLU A 83 -7.24 9.04 -10.38
CA GLU A 83 -7.83 10.28 -10.90
C GLU A 83 -7.01 11.52 -10.51
N MET A 84 -6.55 11.59 -9.25
CA MET A 84 -5.71 12.70 -8.77
C MET A 84 -4.37 12.78 -9.52
N VAL A 85 -3.66 11.66 -9.65
CA VAL A 85 -2.35 11.61 -10.33
C VAL A 85 -2.49 11.99 -11.80
N GLN A 86 -3.52 11.48 -12.48
CA GLN A 86 -3.81 11.83 -13.87
C GLN A 86 -4.06 13.33 -14.06
N LYS A 87 -4.76 13.98 -13.13
CA LYS A 87 -5.10 15.40 -13.22
C LYS A 87 -3.92 16.35 -12.92
N LYS A 88 -3.00 15.99 -12.03
CA LYS A 88 -1.98 16.91 -11.52
C LYS A 88 -0.62 16.85 -12.23
N HIS A 89 -0.14 15.67 -12.65
CA HIS A 89 1.27 15.50 -12.99
C HIS A 89 1.57 14.68 -14.25
N GLY A 90 0.54 14.11 -14.91
CA GLY A 90 0.77 13.07 -15.91
C GLY A 90 1.33 11.78 -15.27
N TYR A 91 1.32 10.69 -16.04
CA TYR A 91 1.75 9.39 -15.53
C TYR A 91 3.28 9.29 -15.47
N ASN A 92 3.86 9.19 -14.27
CA ASN A 92 5.25 8.74 -14.08
C ASN A 92 5.36 7.79 -12.88
N ALA A 93 6.32 6.87 -12.94
CA ALA A 93 6.51 5.83 -11.92
C ALA A 93 6.92 6.39 -10.53
N GLY A 94 7.56 7.56 -10.48
CA GLY A 94 7.91 8.23 -9.22
C GLY A 94 6.68 8.78 -8.47
N ASN A 95 5.63 9.17 -9.20
CA ASN A 95 4.34 9.59 -8.63
C ASN A 95 3.50 8.38 -8.16
N PHE A 96 3.79 7.19 -8.69
CA PHE A 96 3.12 5.96 -8.30
C PHE A 96 3.50 5.51 -6.88
N VAL A 97 4.78 5.60 -6.52
CA VAL A 97 5.24 5.30 -5.15
C VAL A 97 4.59 6.23 -4.12
N LYS A 98 4.46 7.53 -4.46
CA LYS A 98 3.74 8.51 -3.62
C LYS A 98 2.24 8.24 -3.51
N PHE A 99 1.66 7.61 -4.54
CA PHE A 99 0.28 7.10 -4.53
C PHE A 99 0.15 5.84 -3.65
N LEU A 100 1.17 4.99 -3.60
CA LEU A 100 1.22 3.85 -2.70
C LEU A 100 1.26 4.29 -1.23
N ASP A 101 1.96 5.38 -0.91
CA ASP A 101 1.95 5.94 0.45
C ASP A 101 0.54 6.32 0.92
N VAL A 102 -0.38 6.75 0.04
CA VAL A 102 -1.80 6.95 0.39
C VAL A 102 -2.47 5.64 0.75
N LEU A 103 -2.21 4.59 -0.03
CA LEU A 103 -2.82 3.27 0.14
C LEU A 103 -2.27 2.50 1.35
N THR A 104 -1.03 2.75 1.75
CA THR A 104 -0.30 1.93 2.74
C THR A 104 0.17 2.70 3.98
N GLY A 105 0.34 4.02 3.92
CA GLY A 105 1.08 4.80 4.93
C GLY A 105 0.27 5.83 5.72
N ASP A 106 -0.84 6.36 5.19
CA ASP A 106 -1.55 7.49 5.81
C ASP A 106 -2.61 7.08 6.87
N GLY A 107 -2.64 5.81 7.26
CA GLY A 107 -3.51 5.32 8.33
C GLY A 107 -5.00 5.24 7.99
N PHE A 108 -5.44 5.56 6.76
CA PHE A 108 -6.85 5.39 6.34
C PHE A 108 -7.28 3.92 6.20
N MET A 109 -6.30 3.02 6.04
CA MET A 109 -6.47 1.58 6.09
C MET A 109 -5.88 1.07 7.41
N HIS A 110 -6.74 0.94 8.43
CA HIS A 110 -6.33 0.43 9.76
C HIS A 110 -6.22 -1.10 9.81
N GLN A 111 -6.74 -1.79 8.80
CA GLN A 111 -6.81 -3.25 8.71
C GLN A 111 -6.04 -3.72 7.48
N ALA A 112 -6.03 -5.03 7.22
CA ALA A 112 -5.34 -5.59 6.06
C ALA A 112 -5.78 -4.90 4.74
N ASN A 113 -4.81 -4.42 3.97
CA ASN A 113 -5.04 -3.87 2.64
C ASN A 113 -4.83 -4.98 1.59
N PRO A 114 -5.85 -5.38 0.82
CA PRO A 114 -5.73 -6.45 -0.17
C PRO A 114 -4.78 -6.13 -1.33
N LEU A 115 -4.42 -4.86 -1.53
CA LEU A 115 -3.45 -4.42 -2.54
C LEU A 115 -2.03 -4.24 -1.97
N ALA A 116 -1.82 -4.48 -0.67
CA ALA A 116 -0.54 -4.23 -0.01
C ALA A 116 0.60 -5.02 -0.68
N VAL A 117 0.49 -6.36 -0.72
CA VAL A 117 1.56 -7.22 -1.28
C VAL A 117 1.76 -6.99 -2.77
N HIS A 118 0.68 -6.68 -3.49
CA HIS A 118 0.75 -6.37 -4.91
C HIS A 118 1.71 -5.20 -5.18
N PHE A 119 1.65 -4.16 -4.37
CA PHE A 119 2.48 -2.97 -4.55
C PHE A 119 3.78 -2.98 -3.77
N SER A 120 3.83 -3.64 -2.62
CA SER A 120 5.05 -3.71 -1.82
C SER A 120 6.03 -4.77 -2.30
N MET A 121 5.57 -5.81 -3.01
CA MET A 121 6.43 -6.93 -3.42
C MET A 121 6.26 -7.35 -4.88
N PHE A 122 5.03 -7.52 -5.38
CA PHE A 122 4.84 -8.01 -6.75
C PHE A 122 5.34 -7.02 -7.83
N VAL A 123 4.94 -5.75 -7.74
CA VAL A 123 5.42 -4.71 -8.66
C VAL A 123 6.94 -4.51 -8.57
N PRO A 124 7.55 -4.34 -7.37
CA PRO A 124 9.01 -4.30 -7.24
C PRO A 124 9.71 -5.57 -7.75
N GLY A 125 9.11 -6.74 -7.60
CA GLY A 125 9.63 -8.01 -8.13
C GLY A 125 9.75 -8.00 -9.65
N ILE A 126 8.73 -7.49 -10.36
CA ILE A 126 8.79 -7.31 -11.82
C ILE A 126 9.91 -6.31 -12.18
N MET A 127 9.99 -5.18 -11.48
CA MET A 127 10.99 -4.13 -11.76
C MET A 127 12.42 -4.58 -11.48
N GLY A 128 12.63 -5.37 -10.42
CA GLY A 128 13.95 -5.78 -9.94
C GLY A 128 14.49 -7.06 -10.58
N HIS A 129 13.60 -7.97 -11.00
CA HIS A 129 13.99 -9.28 -11.55
C HIS A 129 13.63 -9.49 -13.02
N GLY A 130 12.68 -8.70 -13.56
CA GLY A 130 12.28 -8.82 -14.96
C GLY A 130 13.27 -8.16 -15.91
N ASN A 131 13.50 -8.79 -17.07
CA ASN A 131 14.20 -8.15 -18.18
C ASN A 131 13.30 -7.09 -18.88
N ALA A 132 13.84 -6.34 -19.85
CA ALA A 132 13.10 -5.24 -20.50
C ALA A 132 11.77 -5.70 -21.15
N GLU A 133 11.77 -6.84 -21.83
CA GLU A 133 10.57 -7.41 -22.48
C GLU A 133 9.52 -7.82 -21.45
N GLN A 134 9.94 -8.48 -20.36
CA GLN A 134 9.05 -8.88 -19.26
C GLN A 134 8.45 -7.68 -18.55
N GLN A 135 9.25 -6.63 -18.31
CA GLN A 135 8.77 -5.38 -17.73
C GLN A 135 7.76 -4.69 -18.65
N GLU A 136 8.04 -4.59 -19.94
CA GLU A 136 7.10 -4.02 -20.93
C GLU A 136 5.77 -4.79 -20.92
N ARG A 137 5.83 -6.12 -20.87
CA ARG A 137 4.64 -6.98 -20.87
C ARG A 137 3.78 -6.86 -19.62
N TRP A 138 4.39 -6.73 -18.44
CA TRP A 138 3.68 -6.89 -17.16
C TRP A 138 3.59 -5.63 -16.31
N LEU A 139 4.56 -4.73 -16.38
CA LEU A 139 4.67 -3.62 -15.43
C LEU A 139 3.51 -2.62 -15.56
N ASP A 140 3.18 -2.16 -16.78
CA ASP A 140 2.02 -1.27 -16.97
C ASP A 140 0.71 -1.90 -16.49
N ARG A 141 0.55 -3.21 -16.74
CA ARG A 141 -0.64 -3.95 -16.33
C ARG A 141 -0.75 -4.05 -14.81
N ALA A 142 0.36 -4.31 -14.12
CA ALA A 142 0.41 -4.38 -12.67
C ALA A 142 0.17 -2.98 -12.05
N LEU A 143 0.89 -1.95 -12.50
CA LEU A 143 0.74 -0.58 -12.01
C LEU A 143 -0.69 -0.04 -12.17
N ASN A 144 -1.40 -0.46 -13.22
CA ASN A 144 -2.79 -0.06 -13.45
C ASN A 144 -3.84 -1.02 -12.85
N CYS A 145 -3.43 -2.03 -12.08
CA CYS A 145 -4.29 -3.11 -11.57
C CYS A 145 -5.14 -3.80 -12.67
N LYS A 146 -4.63 -3.86 -13.91
CA LYS A 146 -5.20 -4.73 -14.97
C LYS A 146 -4.92 -6.20 -14.66
N ILE A 147 -3.92 -6.46 -13.83
CA ILE A 147 -3.64 -7.73 -13.18
C ILE A 147 -3.41 -7.46 -11.69
N LEU A 148 -3.78 -8.42 -10.85
CA LEU A 148 -3.38 -8.47 -9.46
C LEU A 148 -2.33 -9.56 -9.30
N GLY A 149 -1.49 -9.42 -8.29
CA GLY A 149 -0.34 -10.29 -8.09
C GLY A 149 0.11 -10.24 -6.64
N THR A 150 0.90 -11.23 -6.26
CA THR A 150 1.40 -11.41 -4.90
C THR A 150 2.84 -11.93 -4.97
N TYR A 151 3.46 -12.12 -3.81
CA TYR A 151 4.79 -12.69 -3.69
C TYR A 151 4.71 -14.02 -2.94
N VAL A 152 4.89 -15.11 -3.68
CA VAL A 152 4.76 -16.48 -3.15
C VAL A 152 6.17 -17.03 -2.96
N GLN A 153 6.67 -16.94 -1.72
CA GLN A 153 8.01 -17.46 -1.35
C GLN A 153 7.93 -18.37 -0.12
N THR A 154 7.20 -17.97 0.92
CA THR A 154 7.04 -18.78 2.13
C THR A 154 6.16 -20.00 1.81
N GLU A 155 6.68 -21.17 2.13
CA GLU A 155 5.98 -22.45 2.10
C GLU A 155 5.46 -22.80 3.50
N LEU A 156 4.60 -23.82 3.60
CA LEU A 156 4.11 -24.27 4.91
C LEU A 156 5.25 -24.75 5.83
N GLY A 157 6.26 -25.42 5.25
CA GLY A 157 7.43 -25.94 5.96
C GLY A 157 8.61 -24.97 6.05
N HIS A 158 8.65 -23.92 5.23
CA HIS A 158 9.84 -23.08 5.05
C HIS A 158 9.51 -21.59 4.92
N GLY A 159 10.18 -20.75 5.72
CA GLY A 159 10.12 -19.29 5.59
C GLY A 159 11.49 -18.65 5.78
N THR A 160 12.14 -18.92 6.90
CA THR A 160 13.49 -18.38 7.19
C THR A 160 14.59 -19.06 6.38
N PHE A 161 14.51 -20.40 6.21
CA PHE A 161 15.54 -21.17 5.53
C PHE A 161 15.21 -21.38 4.04
N LEU A 162 15.54 -20.37 3.22
CA LEU A 162 15.20 -20.38 1.78
C LEU A 162 15.89 -21.49 0.97
N ARG A 163 17.04 -21.99 1.43
CA ARG A 163 17.72 -23.12 0.76
C ARG A 163 16.99 -24.45 0.98
N GLY A 164 15.98 -24.48 1.85
CA GLY A 164 15.15 -25.65 2.12
C GLY A 164 13.83 -25.65 1.35
N LEU A 165 13.52 -24.64 0.53
CA LEU A 165 12.28 -24.60 -0.25
C LEU A 165 12.11 -25.90 -1.06
N GLU A 166 10.91 -26.45 -1.02
CA GLU A 166 10.57 -27.76 -1.58
C GLU A 166 9.87 -27.66 -2.94
N THR A 167 9.24 -26.52 -3.25
CA THR A 167 8.64 -26.26 -4.56
C THR A 167 9.73 -26.28 -5.64
N THR A 168 9.53 -27.11 -6.66
CA THR A 168 10.49 -27.29 -7.75
C THR A 168 10.07 -26.55 -9.01
N ALA A 169 11.05 -25.99 -9.72
CA ALA A 169 10.91 -25.43 -11.05
C ALA A 169 11.86 -26.17 -12.00
N THR A 170 11.32 -27.06 -12.85
CA THR A 170 12.10 -27.90 -13.76
C THR A 170 11.87 -27.45 -15.20
N PHE A 171 12.95 -27.19 -15.94
CA PHE A 171 12.86 -26.84 -17.36
C PHE A 171 12.63 -28.09 -18.21
N ASP A 172 11.62 -28.04 -19.09
CA ASP A 172 11.31 -29.05 -20.09
C ASP A 172 11.73 -28.54 -21.48
N GLU A 173 12.76 -29.17 -22.06
CA GLU A 173 13.32 -28.79 -23.36
C GLU A 173 12.39 -29.12 -24.53
N GLU A 174 11.48 -30.09 -24.39
CA GLU A 174 10.58 -30.47 -25.48
C GLU A 174 9.50 -29.40 -25.72
N THR A 175 9.05 -28.73 -24.66
CA THR A 175 8.00 -27.71 -24.71
C THR A 175 8.50 -26.28 -24.54
N ASP A 176 9.76 -26.08 -24.14
CA ASP A 176 10.33 -24.78 -23.75
C ASP A 176 9.55 -24.15 -22.57
N GLU A 177 9.16 -24.98 -21.60
CA GLU A 177 8.36 -24.58 -20.44
C GLU A 177 9.09 -24.86 -19.11
N ILE A 178 8.67 -24.15 -18.06
CA ILE A 178 9.08 -24.44 -16.68
C ILE A 178 7.91 -25.11 -15.97
N VAL A 179 8.09 -26.37 -15.55
CA VAL A 179 7.13 -27.13 -14.76
C VAL A 179 7.28 -26.78 -13.29
N ILE A 180 6.27 -26.13 -12.72
CA ILE A 180 6.19 -25.80 -11.29
C ILE A 180 5.44 -26.91 -10.55
N ASN A 181 6.02 -27.47 -9.48
CA ASN A 181 5.42 -28.56 -8.72
C ASN A 181 5.63 -28.39 -7.20
N SER A 182 4.56 -28.58 -6.43
CA SER A 182 4.60 -28.67 -4.97
C SER A 182 4.53 -30.16 -4.57
N PRO A 183 5.66 -30.84 -4.31
CA PRO A 183 5.71 -32.29 -4.19
C PRO A 183 5.05 -32.85 -2.92
N ARG A 184 4.80 -32.00 -1.92
CA ARG A 184 4.28 -32.35 -0.60
C ARG A 184 3.43 -31.21 -0.07
N LEU A 185 2.64 -31.49 0.97
CA LEU A 185 1.82 -30.47 1.64
C LEU A 185 2.65 -29.39 2.33
N SER A 186 3.88 -29.70 2.75
CA SER A 186 4.80 -28.74 3.37
C SER A 186 5.43 -27.76 2.37
N ALA A 187 5.39 -28.09 1.08
CA ALA A 187 5.94 -27.28 -0.02
C ALA A 187 5.04 -26.11 -0.39
#